data_AF-A0A661DD30-F1
#
_entry.id   AF-A0A661DD30-F1
#
_cell.length_a   1.000
_cell.length_b   1.000
_cell.length_c   1.000
_cell.angle_alpha   90.00
_cell.angle_beta   90.00
_cell.angle_gamma   90.00
#
_symmetry.space_group_name_H-M   'P 1'
#
loop_
_entity.id
_entity.type
_entity.pdbx_description
1 polymer ?
#
loop_
_entity_poly.entity_id
_entity_poly.type
_entity_poly.pdbx_seq_one_letter_code
_entity_poly.pdbx_strand_id
1 'polypeptide(L)'
;MSDSRPTSKAHSSEDNSSLEDKHHTETADSMNDIREQILHLLEHLEHVLPAQAPIKDFVHHNTLHGYQHLSFPDALAQAKATTGAKGYLSNEQFRELFSGGRITIDDLQHVLSEQADLQLDKLIYQHNNKSICHKDVILSTLLYSLKPVSQCQLTWQIEELAALESFQSDLTTEQRQKLLTNHGNSNEKEAISDLWQTVLKSLDLDHLLLHPEDMLDMSPDRAQEMLNQ
;
A
#
# COMPACT_ATOMS: atom_id res chain seq x y z
N MET A 1 89.34 -4.14 60.07
CA MET A 1 88.10 -4.69 60.63
C MET A 1 87.06 -4.73 59.53
N SER A 2 86.61 -5.94 59.17
CA SER A 2 85.22 -6.36 58.85
C SER A 2 84.35 -5.46 57.94
N ASP A 3 83.57 -5.88 56.94
CA ASP A 3 83.20 -7.18 56.32
C ASP A 3 82.24 -6.88 55.12
N SER A 4 82.20 -7.78 54.11
CA SER A 4 81.10 -8.18 53.17
C SER A 4 80.29 -7.15 52.31
N ARG A 5 80.43 -7.12 50.95
CA ARG A 5 79.75 -7.86 49.81
C ARG A 5 78.40 -7.24 49.33
N PRO A 6 77.83 -7.51 48.11
CA PRO A 6 78.37 -7.86 46.76
C PRO A 6 77.57 -7.30 45.51
N THR A 7 78.02 -7.70 44.30
CA THR A 7 77.28 -8.07 43.04
C THR A 7 77.14 -7.16 41.81
N SER A 8 77.29 -7.83 40.66
CA SER A 8 77.46 -7.44 39.24
C SER A 8 76.23 -6.87 38.52
N LYS A 9 76.47 -6.15 37.40
CA LYS A 9 75.95 -6.54 36.07
C LYS A 9 76.62 -5.78 34.91
N ALA A 10 76.82 -6.49 33.81
CA ALA A 10 77.38 -6.04 32.53
C ALA A 10 76.31 -6.10 31.43
N HIS A 11 76.48 -5.26 30.38
CA HIS A 11 75.89 -5.32 29.02
C HIS A 11 74.36 -5.16 28.94
N SER A 12 73.74 -4.52 27.94
CA SER A 12 74.08 -4.32 26.52
C SER A 12 73.14 -3.24 25.95
N SER A 13 73.59 -2.48 24.95
CA SER A 13 72.80 -1.49 24.20
C SER A 13 72.77 -1.92 22.74
N GLU A 14 71.65 -2.46 22.26
CA GLU A 14 71.37 -2.59 20.83
C GLU A 14 69.89 -2.27 20.54
N ASP A 15 69.73 -1.39 19.56
CA ASP A 15 68.67 -1.17 18.58
C ASP A 15 67.22 -1.59 18.91
N ASN A 16 66.34 -0.58 18.96
CA ASN A 16 64.90 -0.77 18.81
C ASN A 16 64.23 0.47 18.17
N SER A 17 64.42 0.68 16.85
CA SER A 17 63.92 1.87 16.12
C SER A 17 63.11 1.55 14.85
N SER A 18 62.65 0.32 14.60
CA SER A 18 62.01 -0.01 13.30
C SER A 18 60.69 -0.80 13.37
N LEU A 19 60.06 -0.91 14.54
CA LEU A 19 58.79 -1.63 14.70
C LEU A 19 57.57 -0.74 14.98
N GLU A 20 57.75 0.56 15.29
CA GLU A 20 56.63 1.45 15.68
C GLU A 20 55.92 2.13 14.49
N ASP A 21 56.56 2.26 13.32
CA ASP A 21 56.00 3.06 12.22
C ASP A 21 54.95 2.34 11.35
N LYS A 22 54.90 1.01 11.34
CA LYS A 22 53.97 0.25 10.47
C LYS A 22 52.54 0.17 11.02
N HIS A 23 52.37 0.18 12.34
CA HIS A 23 51.04 0.12 12.96
C HIS A 23 50.28 1.44 12.94
N HIS A 24 50.98 2.58 12.75
CA HIS A 24 50.37 3.91 12.64
C HIS A 24 49.94 4.28 11.22
N THR A 25 50.53 3.68 10.19
CA THR A 25 50.19 3.99 8.78
C THR A 25 48.91 3.30 8.31
N GLU A 26 48.70 2.02 8.65
CA GLU A 26 47.46 1.29 8.27
C GLU A 26 46.19 1.84 8.95
N THR A 27 46.32 2.32 10.20
CA THR A 27 45.20 2.93 10.93
C THR A 27 44.85 4.32 10.40
N ALA A 28 45.85 5.09 9.93
CA ALA A 28 45.65 6.39 9.32
C ALA A 28 44.99 6.30 7.93
N ASP A 29 45.36 5.32 7.10
CA ASP A 29 44.73 5.07 5.81
C ASP A 29 43.28 4.61 5.97
N SER A 30 43.02 3.72 6.93
CA SER A 30 41.65 3.30 7.27
C SER A 30 40.79 4.47 7.79
N MET A 31 41.37 5.38 8.59
CA MET A 31 40.67 6.59 9.04
C MET A 31 40.38 7.59 7.91
N ASN A 32 41.26 7.69 6.91
CA ASN A 32 41.03 8.54 5.74
C ASN A 32 39.97 7.96 4.81
N ASP A 33 39.97 6.64 4.60
CA ASP A 33 38.95 5.93 3.82
C ASP A 33 37.55 6.07 4.47
N ILE A 34 37.46 5.92 5.80
CA ILE A 34 36.21 6.17 6.54
C ILE A 34 35.77 7.64 6.40
N ARG A 35 36.69 8.60 6.43
CA ARG A 35 36.37 10.02 6.27
C ARG A 35 35.84 10.31 4.88
N GLU A 36 36.45 9.77 3.82
CA GLU A 36 35.96 9.91 2.45
C GLU A 36 34.59 9.27 2.27
N GLN A 37 34.36 8.09 2.85
CA GLN A 37 33.05 7.44 2.83
C GLN A 37 31.97 8.27 3.53
N ILE A 38 32.28 8.86 4.69
CA ILE A 38 31.35 9.75 5.40
C ILE A 38 31.04 11.00 4.58
N LEU A 39 32.04 11.62 3.96
CA LEU A 39 31.85 12.81 3.13
C LEU A 39 30.98 12.51 1.91
N HIS A 40 31.22 11.38 1.24
CA HIS A 40 30.38 10.91 0.14
C HIS A 40 28.94 10.62 0.59
N LEU A 41 28.76 10.02 1.77
CA LEU A 41 27.43 9.80 2.35
C LEU A 41 26.72 11.12 2.68
N LEU A 42 27.46 12.11 3.18
CA LEU A 42 26.95 13.42 3.56
C LEU A 42 26.48 14.18 2.31
N GLU A 43 27.26 14.15 1.24
CA GLU A 43 26.90 14.72 -0.06
C GLU A 43 25.65 14.06 -0.63
N HIS A 44 25.54 12.73 -0.53
CA HIS A 44 24.32 12.02 -0.96
C HIS A 44 23.10 12.38 -0.09
N LEU A 45 23.27 12.50 1.22
CA LEU A 45 22.20 12.89 2.14
C LEU A 45 21.71 14.32 1.92
N GLU A 46 22.59 15.25 1.56
CA GLU A 46 22.22 16.64 1.24
C GLU A 46 21.22 16.72 0.08
N HIS A 47 21.37 15.84 -0.93
CA HIS A 47 20.47 15.80 -2.09
C HIS A 47 19.11 15.15 -1.79
N VAL A 48 19.01 14.38 -0.70
CA VAL A 48 17.82 13.58 -0.35
C VAL A 48 17.03 14.18 0.80
N LEU A 49 17.71 14.83 1.75
CA LEU A 49 17.06 15.48 2.87
C LEU A 49 16.55 16.86 2.47
N PRO A 50 15.41 17.30 3.01
CA PRO A 50 14.95 18.66 2.80
C PRO A 50 16.00 19.65 3.34
N ALA A 51 16.63 20.40 2.43
CA ALA A 51 17.65 21.40 2.75
C ALA A 51 17.09 22.63 3.51
N GLN A 52 15.78 22.69 3.75
CA GLN A 52 15.10 23.80 4.43
C GLN A 52 14.34 23.31 5.65
N ALA A 53 14.45 24.06 6.76
CA ALA A 53 13.51 23.97 7.88
C ALA A 53 12.08 24.31 7.39
N PRO A 54 11.00 23.88 8.07
CA PRO A 54 9.64 24.12 7.60
C PRO A 54 9.38 25.63 7.41
N ILE A 55 9.33 26.09 6.16
CA ILE A 55 8.94 27.45 5.82
C ILE A 55 7.44 27.43 5.53
N LYS A 56 6.71 28.36 6.14
CA LYS A 56 5.25 28.41 6.10
C LYS A 56 4.67 28.61 4.69
N ASP A 57 5.41 29.27 3.79
CA ASP A 57 4.81 29.84 2.58
C ASP A 57 5.54 29.57 1.24
N PHE A 58 6.77 29.05 1.17
CA PHE A 58 7.40 28.79 -0.14
C PHE A 58 8.51 27.73 -0.09
N VAL A 59 8.34 26.64 -0.85
CA VAL A 59 9.40 25.67 -1.18
C VAL A 59 9.55 25.65 -2.70
N HIS A 60 10.62 26.24 -3.22
CA HIS A 60 10.93 26.21 -4.66
C HIS A 60 11.69 24.95 -5.07
N HIS A 61 12.32 24.26 -4.12
CA HIS A 61 13.07 23.04 -4.38
C HIS A 61 12.13 21.85 -4.26
N ASN A 62 11.76 21.27 -5.41
CA ASN A 62 11.07 19.99 -5.43
C ASN A 62 11.93 18.98 -4.67
N THR A 63 11.43 18.43 -3.56
CA THR A 63 12.16 17.43 -2.75
C THR A 63 12.55 16.20 -3.58
N LEU A 64 11.91 15.97 -4.73
CA LEU A 64 12.26 14.90 -5.67
C LEU A 64 13.44 15.24 -6.60
N HIS A 65 14.04 16.42 -6.53
CA HIS A 65 15.13 16.81 -7.43
C HIS A 65 16.33 15.84 -7.37
N GLY A 66 16.66 15.29 -6.19
CA GLY A 66 17.68 14.25 -6.04
C GLY A 66 17.35 12.93 -6.77
N TYR A 67 16.08 12.72 -7.11
CA TYR A 67 15.57 11.55 -7.82
C TYR A 67 15.21 11.82 -9.28
N GLN A 68 15.62 12.96 -9.86
CA GLN A 68 15.28 13.36 -11.23
C GLN A 68 15.74 12.39 -12.33
N HIS A 69 16.67 11.49 -12.00
CA HIS A 69 17.17 10.45 -12.89
C HIS A 69 16.25 9.22 -12.96
N LEU A 70 15.27 9.12 -12.07
CA LEU A 70 14.26 8.07 -12.03
C LEU A 70 12.97 8.51 -12.73
N SER A 71 12.14 7.53 -13.10
CA SER A 71 10.76 7.83 -13.48
C SER A 71 10.00 8.44 -12.30
N PHE A 72 8.94 9.20 -12.55
CA PHE A 72 8.19 9.84 -11.47
C PHE A 72 7.63 8.84 -10.42
N PRO A 73 7.03 7.69 -10.80
CA PRO A 73 6.62 6.67 -9.83
C PRO A 73 7.78 6.11 -9.01
N ASP A 74 8.93 5.85 -9.64
CA ASP A 74 10.11 5.30 -8.97
C ASP A 74 10.73 6.33 -8.01
N ALA A 75 10.80 7.60 -8.43
CA ALA A 75 11.24 8.71 -7.60
C ALA A 75 10.37 8.86 -6.34
N LEU A 76 9.05 8.76 -6.48
CA LEU A 76 8.12 8.80 -5.35
C LEU A 76 8.26 7.58 -4.44
N ALA A 77 8.42 6.38 -5.00
CA ALA A 77 8.64 5.17 -4.23
C ALA A 77 9.93 5.25 -3.41
N GLN A 78 11.02 5.73 -4.02
CA GLN A 78 12.30 5.91 -3.37
C GLN A 78 12.25 7.00 -2.29
N ALA A 79 11.64 8.15 -2.58
CA ALA A 79 11.47 9.23 -1.61
C ALA A 79 10.66 8.76 -0.38
N LYS A 80 9.59 7.98 -0.60
CA LYS A 80 8.79 7.38 0.48
C LYS A 80 9.62 6.38 1.30
N ALA A 81 10.41 5.54 0.65
CA ALA A 81 11.26 4.56 1.35
C ALA A 81 12.29 5.25 2.25
N THR A 82 12.85 6.37 1.82
CA THR A 82 13.86 7.11 2.58
C THR A 82 13.25 7.99 3.67
N THR A 83 12.15 8.70 3.39
CA THR A 83 11.63 9.75 4.29
C THR A 83 10.34 9.36 5.01
N GLY A 84 9.66 8.29 4.59
CA GLY A 84 8.32 7.93 5.04
C GLY A 84 7.20 8.81 4.48
N ALA A 85 7.52 9.87 3.73
CA ALA A 85 6.52 10.78 3.16
C ALA A 85 5.72 10.11 2.03
N LYS A 86 4.40 10.31 2.01
CA LYS A 86 3.53 9.78 0.96
C LYS A 86 3.49 10.76 -0.21
N GLY A 87 3.88 10.30 -1.40
CA GLY A 87 3.88 11.11 -2.64
C GLY A 87 2.53 11.23 -3.33
N TYR A 88 1.63 10.28 -3.08
CA TYR A 88 0.28 10.24 -3.64
C TYR A 88 -0.77 10.44 -2.54
N LEU A 89 -1.92 11.00 -2.94
CA LEU A 89 -3.12 11.00 -2.13
C LEU A 89 -3.65 9.57 -1.92
N SER A 90 -4.51 9.37 -0.91
CA SER A 90 -5.18 8.08 -0.75
C SER A 90 -6.25 7.87 -1.83
N ASN A 91 -6.67 6.61 -2.03
CA ASN A 91 -7.75 6.28 -2.96
C ASN A 91 -9.07 6.99 -2.59
N GLU A 92 -9.33 7.18 -1.30
CA GLU A 92 -10.48 7.96 -0.83
C GLU A 92 -10.40 9.42 -1.27
N GLN A 93 -9.25 10.06 -1.12
CA GLN A 93 -9.04 11.44 -1.52
C GLN A 93 -9.14 11.62 -3.06
N PHE A 94 -8.65 10.66 -3.84
CA PHE A 94 -8.85 10.68 -5.30
C PHE A 94 -10.32 10.53 -5.67
N ARG A 95 -11.09 9.68 -4.98
CA ARG A 95 -12.54 9.57 -5.18
C ARG A 95 -13.28 10.85 -4.79
N GLU A 96 -12.85 11.56 -3.75
CA GLU A 96 -13.39 12.89 -3.39
C GLU A 96 -13.10 13.94 -4.47
N LEU A 97 -11.91 13.92 -5.07
CA LEU A 97 -11.58 14.80 -6.20
C LEU A 97 -12.44 14.47 -7.44
N PHE A 98 -12.77 13.20 -7.65
CA PHE A 98 -13.69 12.77 -8.70
C PHE A 98 -15.12 13.23 -8.41
N SER A 99 -15.66 12.97 -7.21
CA SER A 99 -17.01 13.40 -6.84
C SER A 99 -17.15 14.93 -6.82
N GLY A 100 -16.06 15.65 -6.51
CA GLY A 100 -15.96 17.11 -6.62
C GLY A 100 -15.77 17.65 -8.04
N GLY A 101 -15.69 16.78 -9.07
CA GLY A 101 -15.57 17.17 -10.48
C GLY A 101 -14.19 17.69 -10.89
N ARG A 102 -13.17 17.58 -10.01
CA ARG A 102 -11.79 17.96 -10.33
C ARG A 102 -11.07 16.89 -11.15
N ILE A 103 -11.48 15.63 -11.00
CA ILE A 103 -11.14 14.53 -11.90
C ILE A 103 -12.43 14.12 -12.60
N THR A 104 -12.42 14.03 -13.92
CA THR A 104 -13.58 13.67 -14.73
C THR A 104 -13.47 12.24 -15.24
N ILE A 105 -14.59 11.69 -15.73
CA ILE A 105 -14.57 10.37 -16.36
C ILE A 105 -13.71 10.37 -17.63
N ASP A 106 -13.69 11.50 -18.36
CA ASP A 106 -12.89 11.67 -19.58
C ASP A 106 -11.39 11.67 -19.24
N ASP A 107 -10.98 12.30 -18.12
CA ASP A 107 -9.60 12.25 -17.64
C ASP A 107 -9.15 10.80 -17.38
N LEU A 108 -9.98 10.01 -16.69
CA LEU A 108 -9.69 8.61 -16.39
C LEU A 108 -9.63 7.77 -17.67
N GLN A 109 -10.59 7.94 -18.58
CA GLN A 109 -10.62 7.22 -19.85
C GLN A 109 -9.41 7.57 -20.73
N HIS A 110 -9.00 8.84 -20.76
CA HIS A 110 -7.84 9.29 -21.50
C HIS A 110 -6.56 8.61 -20.98
N VAL A 111 -6.30 8.66 -19.67
CA VAL A 111 -5.13 8.02 -19.07
C VAL A 111 -5.15 6.51 -19.28
N LEU A 112 -6.30 5.86 -19.12
CA LEU A 112 -6.44 4.43 -19.38
C LEU A 112 -6.12 4.09 -20.84
N SER A 113 -6.57 4.89 -21.81
CA SER A 113 -6.33 4.63 -23.23
C SER A 113 -4.84 4.62 -23.62
N GLU A 114 -3.98 5.27 -22.84
CA GLU A 114 -2.53 5.26 -23.03
C GLU A 114 -1.86 3.99 -22.48
N GLN A 115 -2.57 3.19 -21.66
CA GLN A 115 -2.07 1.97 -21.04
C GLN A 115 -2.36 0.74 -21.92
N ALA A 116 -1.51 0.50 -22.91
CA ALA A 116 -1.68 -0.60 -23.87
C ALA A 116 -1.58 -2.01 -23.24
N ASP A 117 -0.89 -2.13 -22.11
CA ASP A 117 -0.69 -3.37 -21.34
C ASP A 117 -1.96 -3.85 -20.62
N LEU A 118 -2.91 -2.94 -20.34
CA LEU A 118 -4.11 -3.26 -19.58
C LEU A 118 -5.21 -3.96 -20.39
N GLN A 119 -5.05 -4.18 -21.71
CA GLN A 119 -6.03 -4.91 -22.55
C GLN A 119 -7.48 -4.44 -22.35
N LEU A 120 -7.72 -3.13 -22.40
CA LEU A 120 -8.97 -2.50 -21.98
C LEU A 120 -10.23 -3.01 -22.68
N ASP A 121 -10.13 -3.37 -23.95
CA ASP A 121 -11.25 -3.85 -24.77
C ASP A 121 -11.49 -5.36 -24.65
N LYS A 122 -10.71 -6.06 -23.81
CA LYS A 122 -10.94 -7.49 -23.56
C LYS A 122 -12.33 -7.68 -22.95
N LEU A 123 -13.17 -8.41 -23.67
CA LEU A 123 -14.50 -8.80 -23.21
C LEU A 123 -14.36 -9.76 -22.02
N ILE A 124 -14.98 -9.39 -20.89
CA ILE A 124 -15.04 -10.22 -19.68
C ILE A 124 -16.36 -10.97 -19.63
N TYR A 125 -17.45 -10.29 -19.97
CA TYR A 125 -18.78 -10.85 -19.89
C TYR A 125 -19.67 -10.27 -20.98
N GLN A 126 -20.52 -11.12 -21.55
CA GLN A 126 -21.55 -10.71 -22.49
C GLN A 126 -22.82 -11.49 -22.25
N HIS A 127 -23.91 -10.77 -22.07
CA HIS A 127 -25.25 -11.37 -21.97
C HIS A 127 -26.30 -10.41 -22.53
N ASN A 128 -27.10 -10.92 -23.47
CA ASN A 128 -28.06 -10.14 -24.25
C ASN A 128 -27.39 -8.90 -24.89
N ASN A 129 -27.89 -7.70 -24.57
CA ASN A 129 -27.39 -6.42 -25.07
C ASN A 129 -26.37 -5.75 -24.12
N LYS A 130 -25.83 -6.46 -23.13
CA LYS A 130 -24.83 -5.92 -22.21
C LYS A 130 -23.50 -6.64 -22.40
N SER A 131 -22.46 -5.86 -22.68
CA SER A 131 -21.06 -6.29 -22.71
C SER A 131 -20.30 -5.56 -21.60
N ILE A 132 -19.53 -6.31 -20.82
CA ILE A 132 -18.60 -5.78 -19.82
C ILE A 132 -17.20 -6.13 -20.30
N CYS A 133 -16.39 -5.10 -20.49
CA CYS A 133 -14.99 -5.22 -20.85
C CYS A 133 -14.09 -4.92 -19.64
N HIS A 134 -12.81 -5.20 -19.78
CA HIS A 134 -11.82 -4.98 -18.73
C HIS A 134 -11.77 -3.51 -18.25
N LYS A 135 -11.95 -2.55 -19.17
CA LYS A 135 -12.08 -1.13 -18.83
C LYS A 135 -13.19 -0.83 -17.84
N ASP A 136 -14.33 -1.51 -17.94
CA ASP A 136 -15.50 -1.24 -17.10
C ASP A 136 -15.24 -1.69 -15.66
N VAL A 137 -14.53 -2.81 -15.52
CA VAL A 137 -14.09 -3.33 -14.22
C VAL A 137 -13.06 -2.39 -13.60
N ILE A 138 -12.03 -1.97 -14.34
CA ILE A 138 -10.99 -1.05 -13.85
C ILE A 138 -11.60 0.29 -13.43
N LEU A 139 -12.49 0.87 -14.25
CA LEU A 139 -13.17 2.11 -13.87
C LEU A 139 -13.99 1.93 -12.60
N SER A 140 -14.69 0.80 -12.47
CA SER A 140 -15.48 0.53 -11.27
C SER A 140 -14.61 0.36 -10.01
N THR A 141 -13.41 -0.23 -10.10
CA THR A 141 -12.50 -0.36 -8.94
C THR A 141 -11.84 0.96 -8.54
N LEU A 142 -11.64 1.88 -9.49
CA LEU A 142 -11.14 3.23 -9.21
C LEU A 142 -12.22 4.11 -8.56
N LEU A 143 -13.44 4.05 -9.09
CA LEU A 143 -14.54 4.92 -8.68
C LEU A 143 -15.23 4.45 -7.39
N TYR A 144 -15.34 3.14 -7.18
CA TYR A 144 -16.08 2.57 -6.05
C TYR A 144 -15.17 1.81 -5.09
N SER A 145 -15.47 1.89 -3.79
CA SER A 145 -14.66 1.28 -2.75
C SER A 145 -15.06 -0.17 -2.51
N LEU A 146 -14.32 -1.12 -3.07
CA LEU A 146 -14.48 -2.55 -2.83
C LEU A 146 -13.56 -3.04 -1.70
N LYS A 147 -13.82 -2.59 -0.46
CA LYS A 147 -13.03 -3.02 0.70
C LYS A 147 -13.43 -4.45 1.09
N PRO A 148 -12.47 -5.35 1.37
CA PRO A 148 -12.80 -6.66 1.89
C PRO A 148 -13.50 -6.50 3.25
N VAL A 149 -14.58 -7.24 3.44
CA VAL A 149 -15.38 -7.24 4.66
C VAL A 149 -15.20 -8.62 5.30
N SER A 150 -14.90 -8.65 6.60
CA SER A 150 -14.86 -9.92 7.34
C SER A 150 -16.26 -10.44 7.60
N GLN A 151 -16.40 -11.74 7.88
CA GLN A 151 -17.72 -12.33 8.18
C GLN A 151 -18.47 -11.59 9.29
N CYS A 152 -17.81 -11.36 10.44
CA CYS A 152 -18.43 -10.65 11.56
C CYS A 152 -18.83 -9.22 11.19
N GLN A 153 -18.04 -8.54 10.35
CA GLN A 153 -18.36 -7.20 9.89
C GLN A 153 -19.56 -7.21 8.94
N LEU A 154 -19.66 -8.20 8.06
CA LEU A 154 -20.80 -8.36 7.16
C LEU A 154 -22.08 -8.61 7.96
N THR A 155 -22.06 -9.55 8.91
CA THR A 155 -23.20 -9.81 9.80
C THR A 155 -23.63 -8.54 10.54
N TRP A 156 -22.70 -7.83 11.18
CA TRP A 156 -23.00 -6.58 11.86
C TRP A 156 -23.58 -5.51 10.93
N GLN A 157 -23.06 -5.37 9.71
CA GLN A 157 -23.59 -4.42 8.72
C GLN A 157 -25.02 -4.78 8.30
N ILE A 158 -25.34 -6.06 8.16
CA ILE A 158 -26.68 -6.52 7.81
C ILE A 158 -27.66 -6.23 8.96
N GLU A 159 -27.30 -6.60 10.18
CA GLU A 159 -28.21 -6.52 11.34
C GLU A 159 -28.35 -5.10 11.90
N GLU A 160 -27.23 -4.41 12.12
CA GLU A 160 -27.22 -3.13 12.82
C GLU A 160 -27.34 -1.93 11.88
N LEU A 161 -26.86 -2.06 10.63
CA LEU A 161 -26.92 -0.98 9.63
C LEU A 161 -27.92 -1.22 8.51
N ALA A 162 -28.68 -2.33 8.55
CA ALA A 162 -29.64 -2.69 7.51
C ALA A 162 -29.01 -2.62 6.09
N ALA A 163 -27.78 -3.08 5.94
CA ALA A 163 -26.99 -2.91 4.70
C ALA A 163 -27.63 -3.54 3.46
N LEU A 164 -28.58 -4.48 3.62
CA LEU A 164 -29.33 -5.11 2.53
C LEU A 164 -30.71 -4.47 2.30
N GLU A 165 -31.01 -3.34 2.95
CA GLU A 165 -32.31 -2.67 2.82
C GLU A 165 -32.24 -1.38 1.99
N SER A 166 -31.05 -0.81 1.79
CA SER A 166 -30.84 0.41 1.02
C SER A 166 -29.59 0.37 0.15
N PHE A 167 -29.65 1.03 -1.01
CA PHE A 167 -28.54 1.20 -1.93
C PHE A 167 -27.47 2.10 -1.32
N GLN A 168 -26.23 1.82 -1.68
CA GLN A 168 -25.09 2.62 -1.26
C GLN A 168 -25.25 4.09 -1.67
N SER A 169 -24.73 5.00 -0.83
CA SER A 169 -24.89 6.44 -0.99
C SER A 169 -24.17 7.02 -2.20
N ASP A 170 -23.21 6.29 -2.76
CA ASP A 170 -22.41 6.62 -3.94
C ASP A 170 -23.12 6.30 -5.27
N LEU A 171 -24.27 5.61 -5.24
CA LEU A 171 -25.09 5.38 -6.42
C LEU A 171 -25.91 6.62 -6.78
N THR A 172 -25.80 7.05 -8.03
CA THR A 172 -26.59 8.17 -8.58
C THR A 172 -28.08 7.82 -8.64
N THR A 173 -28.95 8.83 -8.59
CA THR A 173 -30.40 8.65 -8.69
C THR A 173 -30.81 7.94 -9.98
N GLU A 174 -30.11 8.20 -11.09
CA GLU A 174 -30.37 7.53 -12.38
C GLU A 174 -30.06 6.03 -12.31
N GLN A 175 -28.92 5.65 -11.73
CA GLN A 175 -28.54 4.25 -11.54
C GLN A 175 -29.54 3.52 -10.63
N ARG A 176 -29.96 4.15 -9.53
CA ARG A 176 -30.99 3.60 -8.63
C ARG A 176 -32.30 3.36 -9.36
N GLN A 177 -32.78 4.36 -10.10
CA GLN A 177 -34.03 4.23 -10.87
C GLN A 177 -33.94 3.12 -11.92
N LYS A 178 -32.78 2.99 -12.59
CA LYS A 178 -32.53 1.92 -13.56
C LYS A 178 -32.54 0.53 -12.92
N LEU A 179 -32.01 0.38 -11.70
CA LEU A 179 -32.06 -0.88 -10.96
C LEU A 179 -33.50 -1.23 -10.57
N LEU A 180 -34.24 -0.27 -10.01
CA LEU A 180 -35.64 -0.48 -9.59
C LEU A 180 -36.55 -0.82 -10.77
N THR A 181 -36.41 -0.12 -11.90
CA THR A 181 -37.20 -0.39 -13.11
C THR A 181 -36.94 -1.77 -13.70
N ASN A 182 -35.69 -2.23 -13.70
CA ASN A 182 -35.35 -3.59 -14.17
C ASN A 182 -35.93 -4.69 -13.26
N HIS A 183 -36.10 -4.41 -11.96
CA HIS A 183 -36.71 -5.34 -11.01
C HIS A 183 -38.26 -5.24 -11.00
N GLY A 184 -38.87 -4.26 -11.67
CA GLY A 184 -40.32 -4.10 -11.75
C GLY A 184 -40.94 -3.04 -10.82
N ASN A 185 -40.18 -1.99 -10.47
CA ASN A 185 -40.59 -0.88 -9.59
C ASN A 185 -40.97 -1.31 -8.15
N SER A 186 -40.32 -2.36 -7.65
CA SER A 186 -40.43 -2.82 -6.26
C SER A 186 -39.74 -1.86 -5.28
N ASN A 187 -39.98 -2.05 -3.98
CA ASN A 187 -39.25 -1.32 -2.94
C ASN A 187 -37.76 -1.64 -3.00
N GLU A 188 -36.92 -0.69 -2.60
CA GLU A 188 -35.45 -0.80 -2.59
C GLU A 188 -34.96 -2.05 -1.84
N LYS A 189 -35.55 -2.30 -0.66
CA LYS A 189 -35.30 -3.49 0.16
C LYS A 189 -35.58 -4.80 -0.58
N GLU A 190 -36.69 -4.88 -1.32
CA GLU A 190 -37.07 -6.09 -2.05
C GLU A 190 -36.10 -6.35 -3.20
N ALA A 191 -35.75 -5.29 -3.95
CA ALA A 191 -34.82 -5.38 -5.07
C ALA A 191 -33.41 -5.80 -4.61
N ILE A 192 -32.93 -5.28 -3.47
CA ILE A 192 -31.62 -5.65 -2.92
C ILE A 192 -31.63 -7.08 -2.38
N SER A 193 -32.71 -7.48 -1.68
CA SER A 193 -32.86 -8.84 -1.18
C SER A 193 -32.88 -9.87 -2.32
N ASP A 194 -33.63 -9.63 -3.39
CA ASP A 194 -33.66 -10.53 -4.55
C ASP A 194 -32.31 -10.60 -5.28
N LEU A 195 -31.65 -9.46 -5.46
CA LEU A 195 -30.30 -9.40 -6.02
C LEU A 195 -29.31 -10.20 -5.16
N TRP A 196 -29.35 -10.02 -3.84
CA TRP A 196 -28.50 -10.74 -2.90
C TRP A 196 -28.71 -12.26 -2.98
N GLN A 197 -29.96 -12.72 -2.94
CA GLN A 197 -30.30 -14.14 -3.04
C GLN A 197 -29.86 -14.74 -4.39
N THR A 198 -30.06 -13.99 -5.47
CA THR A 198 -29.60 -14.41 -6.81
C THR A 198 -28.08 -14.53 -6.86
N VAL A 199 -27.35 -13.59 -6.25
CA VAL A 199 -25.88 -13.63 -6.17
C VAL A 199 -25.41 -14.84 -5.37
N LEU A 200 -25.96 -15.06 -4.17
CA LEU A 200 -25.62 -16.22 -3.34
C LEU A 200 -25.82 -17.54 -4.10
N LYS A 201 -26.98 -17.70 -4.73
CA LYS A 201 -27.30 -18.89 -5.52
C LYS A 201 -26.38 -19.05 -6.74
N SER A 202 -26.01 -17.96 -7.39
CA SER A 202 -25.14 -18.00 -8.57
C SER A 202 -23.69 -18.36 -8.24
N LEU A 203 -23.26 -18.05 -7.02
CA LEU A 203 -21.89 -18.29 -6.53
C LEU A 203 -21.79 -19.51 -5.61
N ASP A 204 -22.92 -20.21 -5.37
CA ASP A 204 -23.02 -21.36 -4.47
C ASP A 204 -22.60 -21.03 -3.01
N LEU A 205 -23.04 -19.87 -2.52
CA LEU A 205 -22.63 -19.30 -1.22
C LEU A 205 -23.73 -19.37 -0.14
N ASP A 206 -24.64 -20.34 -0.23
CA ASP A 206 -25.83 -20.42 0.63
C ASP A 206 -25.53 -20.55 2.14
N HIS A 207 -24.31 -20.94 2.50
CA HIS A 207 -23.85 -21.15 3.88
C HIS A 207 -23.12 -19.95 4.50
N LEU A 208 -22.90 -18.87 3.74
CA LEU A 208 -22.00 -17.79 4.11
C LEU A 208 -22.56 -16.84 5.18
N LEU A 209 -23.77 -17.08 5.69
CA LEU A 209 -24.41 -16.26 6.73
C LEU A 209 -24.82 -17.07 7.97
N LEU A 210 -24.13 -18.18 8.28
CA LEU A 210 -24.29 -18.77 9.61
C LEU A 210 -23.85 -17.75 10.67
N HIS A 211 -24.75 -17.45 11.61
CA HIS A 211 -24.36 -16.66 12.77
C HIS A 211 -23.30 -17.41 13.60
N PRO A 212 -22.39 -16.68 14.27
CA PRO A 212 -21.47 -17.31 15.21
C PRO A 212 -22.18 -18.11 16.31
N GLU A 213 -23.39 -17.70 16.70
CA GLU A 213 -24.22 -18.43 17.66
C GLU A 213 -24.92 -19.65 17.03
N ASP A 214 -25.36 -19.56 15.77
CA ASP A 214 -25.89 -20.71 15.02
C ASP A 214 -24.85 -21.81 14.87
N MET A 215 -23.55 -21.45 14.85
CA MET A 215 -22.43 -22.38 14.82
C MET A 215 -22.28 -23.18 16.13
N LEU A 216 -22.69 -22.60 17.26
CA LEU A 216 -22.67 -23.26 18.58
C LEU A 216 -23.81 -24.27 18.71
N ASP A 217 -24.93 -24.03 18.02
CA ASP A 217 -26.13 -24.87 18.04
C ASP A 217 -26.23 -25.83 16.83
N MET A 218 -25.16 -25.98 16.05
CA MET A 218 -25.14 -26.87 14.88
C MET A 218 -25.30 -28.35 15.27
N SER A 219 -26.26 -29.03 14.63
CA SER A 219 -26.34 -30.48 14.72
C SER A 219 -25.13 -31.15 14.03
N PRO A 220 -24.68 -32.33 14.51
CA PRO A 220 -23.54 -33.04 13.94
C PRO A 220 -23.69 -33.32 12.43
N ASP A 221 -24.91 -33.63 12.00
CA ASP A 221 -25.21 -33.93 10.60
C ASP A 221 -25.01 -32.70 9.69
N ARG A 222 -25.41 -31.51 10.16
CA ARG A 222 -25.28 -30.25 9.42
C ARG A 222 -23.82 -29.77 9.36
N ALA A 223 -23.05 -30.01 10.42
CA ALA A 223 -21.61 -29.76 10.43
C ALA A 223 -20.87 -30.68 9.45
N GLN A 224 -21.32 -31.93 9.30
CA GLN A 224 -20.71 -32.90 8.40
C GLN A 224 -21.02 -32.62 6.92
N GLU A 225 -22.19 -32.08 6.60
CA GLU A 225 -22.50 -31.59 5.25
C GLU A 225 -21.60 -30.39 4.84
N MET A 226 -21.30 -29.49 5.77
CA MET A 226 -20.42 -28.33 5.52
C MET A 226 -18.93 -28.69 5.37
N LEU A 227 -18.47 -29.77 6.02
CA LEU A 227 -17.07 -30.23 5.93
C LEU A 227 -16.77 -31.04 4.66
N ASN A 228 -17.81 -31.54 3.99
CA ASN A 228 -17.69 -32.46 2.85
C ASN A 228 -17.93 -31.78 1.48
N GLN A 229 -18.04 -30.45 1.44
CA GLN A 229 -18.11 -29.61 0.23
C GLN A 229 -16.82 -28.82 0.06
#